data_AF-W4HLY6-F1
#
_entry.id   AF-W4HLY6-F1
#
_cell.length_a   1.000
_cell.length_b   1.000
_cell.length_c   1.000
_cell.angle_alpha   90.00
_cell.angle_beta   90.00
_cell.angle_gamma   90.00
#
_symmetry.space_group_name_H-M   'P 1'
#
loop_
_entity.id
_entity.type
_entity.pdbx_description
1 polymer ?
#
loop_
_entity_poly.entity_id
_entity_poly.type
_entity_poly.pdbx_seq_one_letter_code
_entity_poly.pdbx_strand_id
1 'polypeptide(L)'
;MRRTARPPLVSFYIRNCLVGFALAAVFVAALVWLDVVGLGRLVTGSPDGPLAVFLLWFFNGIVFSGAQTSVRLLLMAEAPGRSGPSGGHPQLQALPVRAEAPRPGRPL
;
A
#
# COMPACT_ATOMS: atom_id res chain seq x y z
N MET A 1 23.19 16.67 9.76
CA MET A 1 21.90 16.64 9.05
C MET A 1 22.13 16.23 7.59
N ARG A 2 21.89 14.97 7.21
CA ARG A 2 22.03 14.51 5.80
C ARG A 2 20.63 14.22 5.25
N ARG A 3 20.02 15.21 4.58
CA ARG A 3 18.82 15.00 3.74
C ARG A 3 19.25 14.40 2.41
N THR A 4 19.23 13.08 2.30
CA THR A 4 19.40 12.39 1.02
C THR A 4 18.11 12.46 0.19
N ALA A 5 18.10 13.43 -0.73
CA ALA A 5 17.48 13.50 -2.06
C ALA A 5 16.02 13.11 -2.35
N ARG A 6 15.21 12.44 -1.51
CA ARG A 6 13.80 12.14 -1.87
C ARG A 6 12.86 12.12 -0.66
N PRO A 7 11.67 12.76 -0.73
CA PRO A 7 10.68 12.71 0.35
C PRO A 7 10.30 11.24 0.67
N PRO A 8 10.15 10.86 1.96
CA PRO A 8 9.96 9.47 2.37
C PRO A 8 8.71 8.83 1.76
N LEU A 9 7.65 9.62 1.51
CA LEU A 9 6.41 9.16 0.89
C LEU A 9 6.61 8.77 -0.59
N VAL A 10 7.43 9.52 -1.33
CA VAL A 10 7.68 9.25 -2.76
C VAL A 10 8.45 7.94 -2.93
N SER A 11 9.47 7.71 -2.09
CA SER A 11 10.25 6.46 -2.11
C SER A 11 9.39 5.25 -1.75
N PHE A 12 8.48 5.44 -0.78
CA PHE A 12 7.50 4.44 -0.41
C PHE A 12 6.55 4.10 -1.57
N TYR A 13 5.97 5.11 -2.22
CA TYR A 13 5.07 4.93 -3.37
C TYR A 13 5.75 4.16 -4.51
N ILE A 14 6.95 4.59 -4.93
CA ILE A 14 7.69 3.95 -6.02
C ILE A 14 7.96 2.47 -5.71
N ARG A 15 8.33 2.12 -4.48
CA ARG A 15 8.56 0.72 -4.09
C ARG A 15 7.29 -0.11 -4.21
N ASN A 16 6.13 0.43 -3.84
CA ASN A 16 4.84 -0.23 -4.02
C ASN A 16 4.52 -0.45 -5.50
N CYS A 17 4.72 0.58 -6.34
CA CYS A 17 4.51 0.47 -7.77
C CYS A 17 5.36 -0.61 -8.41
N LEU A 18 6.65 -0.67 -8.07
CA LEU A 18 7.56 -1.70 -8.59
C LEU A 18 7.11 -3.11 -8.21
N VAL A 19 6.67 -3.32 -6.96
CA VAL A 19 6.14 -4.62 -6.53
C VAL A 19 4.85 -4.96 -7.27
N GLY A 20 3.94 -4.00 -7.44
CA GLY A 20 2.70 -4.19 -8.21
C GLY A 20 2.96 -4.59 -9.66
N PHE A 21 3.89 -3.91 -10.34
CA PHE A 21 4.27 -4.21 -11.72
C PHE A 21 5.00 -5.54 -11.87
N ALA A 22 5.84 -5.92 -10.92
CA ALA A 22 6.50 -7.23 -10.90
C ALA A 22 5.47 -8.36 -10.75
N LEU A 23 4.50 -8.21 -9.83
CA LEU A 23 3.43 -9.18 -9.65
C LEU A 23 2.52 -9.26 -10.88
N ALA A 24 2.24 -8.12 -11.51
CA ALA A 24 1.49 -8.06 -12.76
C ALA A 24 2.19 -8.79 -13.91
N ALA A 25 3.52 -8.69 -14.02
CA ALA A 25 4.27 -9.41 -15.04
C ALA A 25 4.13 -10.93 -14.88
N VAL A 26 4.23 -11.42 -13.63
CA VAL A 26 4.02 -12.84 -13.32
C VAL A 26 2.59 -13.26 -13.65
N PHE A 27 1.59 -12.45 -13.29
CA PHE A 27 0.19 -12.72 -13.58
C PHE A 27 -0.08 -12.79 -15.08
N VAL A 28 0.38 -11.80 -15.86
CA VAL A 28 0.21 -11.77 -17.32
C VAL A 28 0.95 -12.92 -18.00
N ALA A 29 2.17 -13.24 -17.55
CA ALA A 29 2.88 -14.40 -18.05
C ALA A 29 2.09 -15.70 -17.82
N ALA A 30 1.47 -15.86 -16.66
CA ALA A 30 0.60 -17.00 -16.36
C ALA A 30 -0.65 -17.03 -17.26
N LEU A 31 -1.31 -15.89 -17.51
CA LEU A 31 -2.46 -15.82 -18.41
C LEU A 31 -2.14 -16.23 -19.84
N VAL A 32 -1.01 -15.73 -20.37
CA VAL A 32 -0.55 -16.03 -21.73
C VAL A 32 -0.11 -17.50 -21.81
N TRP A 33 0.59 -18.01 -20.81
CA TRP A 33 1.09 -19.39 -20.80
C TRP A 33 -0.03 -20.42 -20.67
N LEU A 34 -1.03 -20.15 -19.84
CA LEU A 34 -2.20 -21.03 -19.67
C LEU A 34 -3.25 -20.86 -20.77
N ASP A 35 -2.99 -20.00 -21.77
CA ASP A 35 -3.89 -19.68 -22.88
C ASP A 35 -5.32 -19.36 -22.39
N VAL A 36 -5.42 -18.54 -21.33
CA VAL A 36 -6.71 -18.24 -20.67
C VAL A 36 -7.64 -17.57 -21.68
N VAL A 37 -8.77 -18.22 -21.99
CA VAL A 37 -9.75 -17.75 -23.01
C VAL A 37 -9.12 -17.61 -24.42
N GLY A 38 -8.02 -18.32 -24.70
CA GLY A 38 -7.32 -18.24 -26.00
C GLY A 38 -6.41 -17.03 -26.17
N LEU A 39 -6.20 -16.23 -25.10
CA LEU A 39 -5.39 -14.99 -25.15
C LEU A 39 -3.98 -15.21 -25.67
N GLY A 40 -3.33 -16.32 -25.31
CA GLY A 40 -1.97 -16.61 -25.77
C GLY A 40 -1.94 -16.78 -27.28
N ARG A 41 -2.90 -17.53 -27.82
CA ARG A 41 -3.05 -17.74 -29.27
C ARG A 41 -3.37 -16.45 -30.02
N LEU A 42 -4.28 -15.63 -29.48
CA LEU A 42 -4.66 -14.32 -30.04
C LEU A 42 -3.48 -13.35 -30.10
N VAL A 43 -2.68 -13.30 -29.04
CA VAL A 43 -1.48 -12.45 -28.98
C VAL A 43 -0.42 -12.94 -29.96
N THR A 44 -0.15 -14.24 -30.03
CA THR A 44 0.91 -14.76 -30.92
C THR A 44 0.57 -14.69 -32.41
N GLY A 45 -0.71 -14.74 -32.76
CA GLY A 45 -1.17 -14.72 -34.15
C GLY A 45 -1.43 -13.33 -34.72
N SER A 46 -1.42 -12.28 -33.89
CA SER A 46 -1.72 -10.91 -34.32
C SER A 46 -0.45 -10.05 -34.37
N PRO A 47 -0.26 -9.20 -35.41
CA PRO A 47 0.84 -8.23 -35.44
C PRO A 47 0.81 -7.25 -34.25
N ASP A 48 -0.37 -7.05 -33.64
CA ASP A 48 -0.53 -6.21 -32.45
C ASP A 48 -0.28 -6.95 -31.13
N GLY A 49 0.13 -8.22 -31.17
CA GLY A 49 0.40 -9.06 -30.01
C GLY A 49 1.27 -8.41 -28.92
N PRO A 50 2.45 -7.84 -29.28
CA PRO A 50 3.30 -7.17 -28.31
C PRO A 50 2.63 -5.97 -27.62
N LEU A 51 1.81 -5.21 -28.36
CA LEU A 51 1.05 -4.09 -27.81
C LEU A 51 -0.05 -4.60 -26.86
N ALA A 52 -0.74 -5.67 -27.23
CA ALA A 52 -1.76 -6.29 -26.39
C ALA A 52 -1.17 -6.80 -25.06
N VAL A 53 -0.01 -7.47 -25.10
CA VAL A 53 0.69 -7.92 -23.88
C VAL A 53 1.14 -6.73 -23.03
N PHE A 54 1.69 -5.69 -23.67
CA PHE A 54 2.10 -4.48 -22.98
C PHE A 54 0.92 -3.81 -22.27
N LEU A 55 -0.21 -3.61 -22.95
CA LEU A 55 -1.40 -3.01 -22.38
C LEU A 55 -1.98 -3.88 -21.26
N LEU A 56 -2.07 -5.19 -21.47
CA LEU A 56 -2.53 -6.13 -20.47
C LEU A 56 -1.67 -6.06 -19.20
N TRP A 57 -0.34 -6.07 -19.36
CA TRP A 57 0.61 -5.93 -18.25
C TRP A 57 0.53 -4.56 -17.58
N PHE A 58 0.45 -3.48 -18.36
CA PHE A 58 0.42 -2.11 -17.84
C PHE A 58 -0.85 -1.82 -17.04
N PHE A 59 -2.02 -2.17 -17.58
CA PHE A 59 -3.29 -1.98 -16.89
C PHE A 59 -3.37 -2.83 -15.62
N ASN A 60 -2.97 -4.11 -15.68
CA ASN A 60 -2.91 -4.94 -14.47
C ASN A 60 -1.88 -4.41 -13.46
N GLY A 61 -0.73 -3.91 -13.93
CA GLY A 61 0.32 -3.30 -13.10
C GLY A 61 -0.19 -2.12 -12.29
N ILE A 62 -0.95 -1.22 -12.91
CA ILE A 62 -1.56 -0.08 -12.23
C ILE A 62 -2.57 -0.55 -11.17
N VAL A 63 -3.43 -1.54 -11.49
CA VAL A 63 -4.42 -2.07 -10.54
C VAL A 63 -3.74 -2.69 -9.31
N PHE A 64 -2.73 -3.55 -9.51
CA PHE A 64 -2.00 -4.17 -8.40
C PHE A 64 -1.22 -3.15 -7.57
N SER A 65 -0.56 -2.19 -8.22
CA SER A 65 0.14 -1.08 -7.56
C SER A 65 -0.83 -0.22 -6.74
N GLY A 66 -1.97 0.14 -7.32
CA GLY A 66 -3.00 0.95 -6.71
C GLY A 66 -3.57 0.28 -5.46
N ALA A 67 -3.98 -0.99 -5.57
CA ALA A 67 -4.54 -1.75 -4.44
C ALA A 67 -3.56 -1.84 -3.25
N GLN A 68 -2.29 -2.20 -3.50
CA GLN A 68 -1.27 -2.29 -2.46
C GLN A 68 -0.98 -0.94 -1.81
N THR A 69 -0.91 0.12 -2.63
CA THR A 69 -0.67 1.48 -2.13
C THR A 69 -1.82 1.98 -1.28
N SER A 70 -3.08 1.78 -1.71
CA SER A 70 -4.27 2.17 -0.96
C SER A 70 -4.32 1.49 0.41
N VAL A 71 -4.08 0.18 0.47
CA VAL A 71 -4.05 -0.56 1.74
C VAL A 71 -2.94 -0.03 2.65
N ARG A 72 -1.71 0.11 2.15
CA ARG A 72 -0.63 0.57 3.02
C ARG A 72 -0.74 2.06 3.39
N LEU A 73 -1.39 2.88 2.58
CA LEU A 73 -1.69 4.28 2.91
C LEU A 73 -2.67 4.34 4.08
N LEU A 74 -3.74 3.54 4.05
CA LEU A 74 -4.71 3.43 5.14
C LEU A 74 -4.04 2.92 6.43
N LEU A 75 -3.24 1.85 6.35
CA LEU A 75 -2.50 1.31 7.48
C LEU A 75 -1.46 2.29 8.06
N MET A 76 -0.91 3.18 7.23
CA MET A 76 0.01 4.21 7.69
C MET A 76 -0.70 5.39 8.35
N ALA A 77 -1.94 5.70 7.95
CA ALA A 77 -2.77 6.71 8.59
C ALA A 77 -3.28 6.26 9.97
N GLU A 78 -3.52 4.96 10.14
CA GLU A 78 -4.02 4.38 11.40
C GLU A 78 -2.92 4.19 12.46
N ALA A 79 -1.64 4.27 12.09
CA ALA A 79 -0.53 4.07 13.03
C ALA A 79 -0.39 5.26 14.02
N PRO A 80 -0.81 5.14 15.29
CA PRO A 80 -0.61 6.19 16.28
C PRO A 80 0.82 6.08 16.79
N GLY A 81 1.61 7.15 16.70
CA GLY A 81 2.89 7.28 17.40
C GLY A 81 3.96 6.25 17.02
N ARG A 82 4.75 6.52 15.98
CA ARG A 82 6.01 5.79 15.77
C ARG A 82 7.05 6.19 16.83
N SER A 83 7.19 5.35 17.84
CA SER A 83 8.49 5.00 18.43
C SER A 83 8.64 3.48 18.36
N GLY A 84 9.59 2.99 17.57
CA GLY A 84 10.13 1.62 17.71
C GLY A 84 9.57 0.54 16.75
N PRO A 85 10.42 -0.36 16.21
CA PRO A 85 10.01 -1.53 15.45
C PRO A 85 9.60 -2.70 16.37
N SER A 86 8.52 -3.40 15.98
CA SER A 86 8.09 -4.71 16.48
C SER A 86 7.32 -4.74 17.81
N GLY A 87 6.20 -5.48 17.83
CA GLY A 87 5.49 -5.92 19.03
C GLY A 87 4.44 -4.93 19.52
N GLY A 88 3.17 -5.30 19.40
CA GLY A 88 2.04 -4.48 19.82
C GLY A 88 2.02 -4.21 21.32
N HIS A 89 1.67 -2.98 21.70
CA HIS A 89 0.75 -2.58 22.76
C HIS A 89 0.51 -1.07 22.58
N PRO A 90 -0.74 -0.56 22.68
CA PRO A 90 -0.96 0.88 22.70
C PRO A 90 -0.27 1.44 23.95
N GLN A 91 0.77 2.26 23.78
CA GLN A 91 1.32 3.05 24.89
C GLN A 91 0.29 4.12 25.25
N LEU A 92 -0.60 3.77 26.17
CA LEU A 92 -1.49 4.70 26.85
C LEU A 92 -0.62 5.66 27.66
N GLN A 93 -0.39 6.87 27.14
CA GLN A 93 0.22 7.93 27.93
C GLN A 93 -0.79 8.44 28.95
N ALA A 94 -0.50 8.21 30.23
CA ALA A 94 -1.25 8.82 31.32
C ALA A 94 -0.97 10.33 31.32
N LEU A 95 -1.88 11.11 30.74
CA LEU A 95 -1.91 12.55 30.90
C LEU A 95 -2.44 12.85 32.31
N PRO A 96 -1.68 13.54 33.18
CA PRO A 96 -2.16 13.89 34.50
C PRO A 96 -3.28 14.92 34.37
N VAL A 97 -4.53 14.45 34.44
CA VAL A 97 -5.69 15.32 34.55
C VAL A 97 -5.83 15.74 36.01
N ARG A 98 -5.77 17.06 36.27
CA ARG A 98 -6.08 17.59 37.60
C ARG A 98 -7.58 17.41 37.82
N ALA A 99 -7.94 16.45 38.66
CA ALA A 99 -9.30 16.29 39.13
C ALA A 99 -9.65 17.47 40.05
N GLU A 100 -10.60 18.31 39.62
CA GLU A 100 -11.24 19.27 40.51
C GLU A 100 -12.08 18.46 41.52
N ALA A 101 -11.67 18.44 42.78
CA ALA A 101 -12.42 17.74 43.83
C ALA A 101 -13.80 18.41 44.01
N PRO A 102 -14.91 17.64 44.03
CA PRO A 102 -16.22 18.18 44.37
C PRO A 102 -16.15 18.89 45.73
N ARG A 103 -16.45 20.19 45.75
CA ARG A 103 -16.54 20.95 47.00
C ARG A 103 -17.61 20.32 47.89
N PRO A 104 -17.31 19.95 49.15
CA PRO A 104 -18.32 19.46 50.06
C PRO A 104 -19.41 20.52 50.22
N GLY A 105 -20.64 20.15 49.86
CA GLY A 105 -21.81 21.00 50.07
C GLY A 105 -21.94 21.33 51.55
N ARG A 106 -21.97 22.63 51.86
CA ARG A 106 -22.17 23.15 53.20
C ARG A 106 -23.58 22.76 53.67
N PRO A 107 -23.75 21.98 54.76
CA PRO A 107 -25.06 21.78 55.35
C PRO A 107 -25.54 23.12 55.94
N LEU A 108 -26.83 23.40 55.74
CA LEU A 108 -27.56 24.57 56.24
C LEU A 108 -27.70 24.52 57.77
#